data_AF-A0A7W8C0U3-F1
#
_entry.id   AF-A0A7W8C0U3-F1
#
_cell.length_a   1.000
_cell.length_b   1.000
_cell.length_c   1.000
_cell.angle_alpha   90.00
_cell.angle_beta   90.00
_cell.angle_gamma   90.00
#
_symmetry.space_group_name_H-M   'P 1'
#
loop_
_entity.id
_entity.type
_entity.pdbx_description
1 polymer ?
#
loop_
_entity_poly.entity_id
_entity_poly.type
_entity_poly.pdbx_seq_one_letter_code
_entity_poly.pdbx_strand_id
1 'polypeptide(L)'
;MLDLNVTLIFQLVNFLVAIYVLNILLIRPIRDIIKKRNGIMDGMAEEAESFEYQAAERLTNYEAELARARQDAGLTREEGRAEGMVEQQKLVGDAQKSARDILAETRDSLQAQAAKTLDELRNQVSDFSARLAAKLLKS
;
A
#
# COMPACT_ATOMS: atom_id res chain seq x y z
N MET A 1 -43.37 -40.48 82.42
CA MET A 1 -43.37 -39.03 82.64
C MET A 1 -42.33 -38.46 81.69
N LEU A 2 -42.72 -37.53 80.83
CA LEU A 2 -41.75 -36.74 80.06
C LEU A 2 -41.08 -35.81 81.05
N ASP A 3 -40.05 -36.30 81.73
CA ASP A 3 -39.18 -35.43 82.50
C ASP A 3 -38.43 -34.58 81.49
N LEU A 4 -38.94 -33.35 81.31
CA LEU A 4 -38.30 -32.32 80.52
C LEU A 4 -37.04 -31.88 81.27
N ASN A 5 -36.04 -32.75 81.24
CA ASN A 5 -34.81 -32.59 81.98
C ASN A 5 -33.82 -31.73 81.18
N VAL A 6 -32.96 -31.06 81.92
CA VAL A 6 -31.82 -30.26 81.46
C VAL A 6 -31.00 -30.98 80.37
N THR A 7 -30.97 -32.32 80.36
CA THR A 7 -30.39 -33.17 79.31
C THR A 7 -31.01 -33.00 77.93
N LEU A 8 -32.32 -32.79 77.80
CA LEU A 8 -32.98 -32.52 76.51
C LEU A 8 -32.50 -31.18 75.93
N ILE A 9 -32.35 -30.16 76.79
CA ILE A 9 -31.84 -28.85 76.41
C ILE A 9 -30.36 -28.97 75.98
N PHE A 10 -29.54 -29.70 76.72
CA PHE A 10 -28.14 -29.97 76.32
C PHE A 10 -28.04 -30.74 75.00
N GLN A 11 -28.91 -31.72 74.76
CA GLN A 11 -28.93 -32.47 73.52
C GLN A 11 -29.38 -31.61 72.32
N LEU A 12 -30.37 -30.73 72.53
CA LEU A 12 -30.79 -29.75 71.52
C LEU A 12 -29.67 -28.77 71.20
N VAL A 13 -28.98 -28.24 72.21
CA VAL A 13 -27.83 -27.35 72.01
C VAL A 13 -26.71 -28.08 71.26
N ASN A 14 -26.39 -29.33 71.62
CA ASN A 14 -25.38 -30.12 70.92
C ASN A 14 -25.76 -30.35 69.43
N PHE A 15 -27.03 -30.66 69.17
CA PHE A 15 -27.55 -30.83 67.82
C PHE A 15 -27.47 -29.53 67.00
N LEU A 16 -27.83 -28.39 67.58
CA LEU A 16 -27.72 -27.08 66.93
C LEU A 16 -26.26 -26.69 66.67
N VAL A 17 -25.36 -26.97 67.61
CA VAL A 17 -23.91 -26.77 67.43
C VAL A 17 -23.38 -27.67 66.31
N ALA A 18 -23.79 -28.94 66.26
CA ALA A 18 -23.40 -29.86 65.20
C ALA A 18 -23.90 -29.37 63.83
N ILE A 19 -25.16 -28.90 63.72
CA ILE A 19 -25.69 -28.29 62.49
C ILE A 19 -24.89 -27.04 62.10
N TYR A 20 -24.56 -26.17 63.06
CA TYR A 20 -23.79 -24.96 62.79
C TYR A 20 -22.39 -25.28 62.26
N VAL A 21 -21.71 -26.24 62.89
CA VAL A 21 -20.40 -26.74 62.47
C VAL A 21 -20.49 -27.37 61.08
N LEU A 22 -21.52 -28.18 60.82
CA LEU A 22 -21.77 -28.82 59.52
C LEU A 22 -22.03 -27.80 58.41
N ASN A 23 -22.78 -26.73 58.71
CA ASN A 23 -23.06 -25.65 57.77
C ASN A 23 -21.78 -24.91 57.36
N ILE A 24 -20.88 -24.66 58.31
CA ILE A 24 -19.58 -24.03 58.04
C ILE A 24 -18.65 -24.98 57.29
N LEU A 25 -18.59 -26.26 57.68
CA LEU A 25 -17.64 -27.23 57.14
C LEU A 25 -18.05 -27.86 55.80
N LEU A 26 -19.34 -28.01 55.50
CA LEU A 26 -19.79 -28.65 54.26
C LEU A 26 -20.58 -27.72 53.35
N ILE A 27 -21.60 -27.04 53.87
CA ILE A 27 -22.52 -26.27 53.01
C ILE A 27 -21.80 -25.10 52.33
N ARG A 28 -20.98 -24.36 53.06
CA ARG A 28 -20.16 -23.27 52.51
C ARG A 28 -19.18 -23.74 51.42
N PRO A 29 -18.25 -24.68 51.68
CA PRO A 29 -17.27 -25.07 50.66
C PRO A 29 -17.91 -25.76 49.44
N ILE A 30 -18.98 -26.54 49.61
CA ILE A 30 -19.68 -27.15 48.48
C ILE A 30 -20.28 -26.07 47.58
N ARG A 31 -20.94 -25.05 48.16
CA ARG A 31 -21.50 -23.95 47.39
C ARG A 31 -20.43 -23.14 46.67
N ASP A 32 -19.28 -22.92 47.30
CA ASP A 32 -18.17 -22.19 46.71
C ASP A 32 -17.53 -22.96 45.54
N ILE A 33 -17.42 -24.30 45.64
CA ILE A 33 -16.95 -25.15 44.54
C ILE A 33 -17.93 -25.11 43.36
N ILE A 34 -19.24 -25.19 43.61
CA ILE A 34 -20.26 -25.12 42.56
C ILE A 34 -20.21 -23.75 41.87
N LYS A 35 -20.14 -22.66 42.63
CA LYS A 35 -19.99 -21.31 42.07
C LYS A 35 -18.71 -21.15 41.26
N LYS A 36 -17.58 -21.67 41.76
CA LYS A 36 -16.31 -21.64 41.05
C LYS A 36 -16.39 -22.40 39.74
N ARG A 37 -17.00 -23.59 39.73
CA ARG A 37 -17.16 -24.40 38.51
C ARG A 37 -18.04 -23.70 37.48
N ASN A 38 -19.18 -23.15 37.91
CA ASN A 38 -20.06 -22.41 37.01
C ASN A 38 -19.38 -21.15 36.48
N GLY A 39 -18.69 -20.37 37.33
CA GLY A 39 -17.97 -19.18 36.89
C GLY A 39 -16.81 -19.48 35.93
N ILE A 40 -16.13 -20.62 36.07
CA ILE A 40 -15.12 -21.06 35.10
C ILE A 40 -15.79 -21.42 33.77
N MET A 41 -16.90 -22.18 33.78
CA MET A 41 -17.61 -22.53 32.55
C MET A 41 -18.15 -21.30 31.81
N ASP A 42 -18.79 -20.39 32.54
CA ASP A 42 -19.35 -19.15 31.97
C ASP A 42 -18.23 -18.26 31.44
N GLY A 43 -17.13 -18.11 32.17
CA GLY A 43 -15.97 -17.34 31.74
C GLY A 43 -15.28 -17.94 30.51
N MET A 44 -15.16 -19.27 30.42
CA MET A 44 -14.60 -19.94 29.24
C MET A 44 -15.51 -19.80 28.02
N ALA A 45 -16.84 -19.82 28.21
CA ALA A 45 -17.79 -19.61 27.13
C ALA A 45 -17.74 -18.17 26.60
N GLU A 46 -17.72 -17.18 27.50
CA GLU A 46 -17.59 -15.77 27.15
C GLU A 46 -16.26 -15.47 26.46
N GLU A 47 -15.15 -16.04 26.94
CA GLU A 47 -13.84 -15.92 26.32
C GLU A 47 -13.85 -16.51 24.90
N ALA A 48 -14.40 -17.71 24.73
CA ALA A 48 -14.53 -18.35 23.41
C ALA A 48 -15.36 -17.52 22.43
N GLU A 49 -16.52 -17.00 22.86
CA GLU A 49 -17.37 -16.14 22.03
C GLU A 49 -16.64 -14.83 21.66
N SER A 50 -15.93 -14.23 22.62
CA SER A 50 -15.14 -13.03 22.37
C SER A 50 -14.00 -13.27 21.37
N PHE A 51 -13.37 -14.46 21.41
CA PHE A 51 -12.33 -14.86 20.48
C PHE A 51 -12.88 -15.08 19.08
N GLU A 52 -14.03 -15.75 18.95
CA GLU A 52 -14.69 -15.94 17.66
C GLU A 52 -15.12 -14.60 17.04
N TYR A 53 -15.70 -13.70 17.84
CA TYR A 53 -16.08 -12.37 17.40
C TYR A 53 -14.85 -11.57 16.92
N GLN A 54 -13.79 -11.53 17.72
CA GLN A 54 -12.55 -10.84 17.35
C GLN A 54 -11.92 -11.47 16.11
N ALA A 55 -11.90 -12.79 15.98
CA ALA A 55 -11.36 -13.46 14.80
C ALA A 55 -12.16 -13.10 13.53
N ALA A 56 -13.50 -13.11 13.61
CA ALA A 56 -14.37 -12.72 12.51
C ALA A 56 -14.19 -11.24 12.12
N GLU A 57 -14.08 -10.35 13.11
CA GLU A 57 -13.81 -8.92 12.89
C GLU A 57 -12.46 -8.71 12.21
N ARG A 58 -11.41 -9.38 12.70
CA ARG A 58 -10.05 -9.31 12.12
C ARG A 58 -10.02 -9.82 10.69
N LEU A 59 -10.72 -10.92 10.42
CA LEU A 59 -10.83 -11.47 9.06
C LEU A 59 -11.54 -10.49 8.12
N THR A 60 -12.66 -9.92 8.57
CA THR A 60 -13.42 -8.93 7.79
C THR A 60 -12.59 -7.69 7.48
N ASN A 61 -11.86 -7.18 8.49
CA ASN A 61 -10.96 -6.04 8.31
C ASN A 61 -9.81 -6.36 7.36
N TYR A 62 -9.21 -7.54 7.48
CA TYR A 62 -8.15 -7.99 6.59
C TYR A 62 -8.61 -8.12 5.14
N GLU A 63 -9.78 -8.72 4.91
CA GLU A 63 -10.37 -8.83 3.57
C GLU A 63 -10.68 -7.45 2.98
N ALA A 64 -11.19 -6.52 3.79
CA ALA A 64 -11.45 -5.15 3.37
C ALA A 64 -10.15 -4.40 3.01
N GLU A 65 -9.10 -4.53 3.82
CA GLU A 65 -7.78 -3.96 3.52
C GLU A 65 -7.17 -4.55 2.24
N LEU A 66 -7.28 -5.86 2.05
CA LEU A 66 -6.82 -6.53 0.83
C LEU A 66 -7.57 -6.06 -0.41
N ALA A 67 -8.89 -5.87 -0.31
CA ALA A 67 -9.69 -5.33 -1.39
C ALA A 67 -9.30 -3.89 -1.75
N ARG A 68 -9.10 -3.03 -0.74
CA ARG A 68 -8.60 -1.65 -0.93
C ARG A 68 -7.23 -1.63 -1.58
N ALA A 69 -6.27 -2.42 -1.07
CA ALA A 69 -4.93 -2.50 -1.62
C ALA A 69 -4.93 -2.94 -3.10
N ARG A 70 -5.82 -3.88 -3.49
CA ARG A 70 -5.99 -4.29 -4.88
C ARG A 70 -6.57 -3.18 -5.76
N GLN A 71 -7.55 -2.43 -5.24
CA GLN A 71 -8.13 -1.29 -5.94
C GLN A 71 -7.08 -0.19 -6.14
N ASP A 72 -6.34 0.17 -5.09
CA ASP A 72 -5.31 1.21 -5.14
C ASP A 72 -4.16 0.83 -6.07
N ALA A 73 -3.73 -0.44 -6.06
CA ALA A 73 -2.75 -0.95 -7.01
C ALA A 73 -3.25 -0.88 -8.46
N GLY A 74 -4.54 -1.15 -8.69
CA GLY A 74 -5.18 -1.00 -9.99
C GLY A 74 -5.17 0.45 -10.47
N LEU A 75 -5.59 1.38 -9.59
CA LEU A 75 -5.59 2.82 -9.87
C LEU A 75 -4.17 3.34 -10.17
N THR A 76 -3.21 3.03 -9.31
CA THR A 76 -1.80 3.42 -9.47
C THR A 76 -1.23 2.91 -10.80
N ARG A 77 -1.60 1.70 -11.22
CA ARG A 77 -1.15 1.13 -12.50
C ARG A 77 -1.77 1.84 -13.70
N GLU A 78 -3.04 2.21 -13.63
CA GLU A 78 -3.71 2.96 -14.69
C GLU A 78 -3.19 4.40 -14.77
N GLU A 79 -2.96 5.06 -13.64
CA GLU A 79 -2.32 6.38 -13.57
C GLU A 79 -0.92 6.35 -14.18
N GLY A 80 -0.06 5.40 -13.75
CA GLY A 80 1.29 5.26 -14.32
C GLY A 80 1.29 4.93 -15.82
N ARG A 81 0.29 4.20 -16.32
CA ARG A 81 0.11 3.99 -17.77
C ARG A 81 -0.28 5.28 -18.49
N ALA A 82 -1.21 6.03 -17.94
CA ALA A 82 -1.66 7.30 -18.52
C ALA A 82 -0.51 8.32 -18.57
N GLU A 83 0.23 8.47 -17.47
CA GLU A 83 1.41 9.32 -17.38
C GLU A 83 2.49 8.89 -18.37
N GLY A 84 2.80 7.59 -18.43
CA GLY A 84 3.77 7.05 -19.38
C GLY A 84 3.38 7.28 -20.84
N MET A 85 2.09 7.18 -21.19
CA MET A 85 1.61 7.51 -22.54
C MET A 85 1.78 9.00 -22.86
N VAL A 86 1.48 9.89 -21.91
CA VAL A 86 1.65 11.34 -22.08
C VAL A 86 3.13 11.68 -22.26
N GLU A 87 4.00 11.11 -21.43
CA GLU A 87 5.45 11.31 -21.52
C GLU A 87 6.02 10.78 -22.85
N GLN A 88 5.62 9.56 -23.25
CA GLN A 88 6.00 9.00 -24.54
C GLN A 88 5.59 9.92 -25.70
N GLN A 89 4.35 10.43 -25.66
CA GLN A 89 3.85 11.30 -26.72
C GLN A 89 4.59 12.64 -26.77
N LYS A 90 4.95 13.20 -25.61
CA LYS A 90 5.81 14.39 -25.52
C LYS A 90 7.20 14.12 -26.09
N LEU A 91 7.86 13.04 -25.65
CA LEU A 91 9.21 12.69 -26.09
C LEU A 91 9.27 12.45 -27.60
N VAL A 92 8.30 11.73 -28.16
CA VAL A 92 8.20 11.50 -29.61
C VAL A 92 7.94 12.83 -30.34
N GLY A 93 7.07 13.69 -29.80
CA GLY A 93 6.81 15.01 -30.36
C GLY A 93 8.06 15.90 -30.40
N ASP A 94 8.82 15.95 -29.31
CA ASP A 94 10.05 16.72 -29.19
C ASP A 94 11.17 16.17 -30.10
N ALA A 95 11.27 14.85 -30.23
CA ALA A 95 12.19 14.22 -31.16
C ALA A 95 11.84 14.55 -32.62
N GLN A 96 10.55 14.50 -32.98
CA GLN A 96 10.09 14.88 -34.32
C GLN A 96 10.29 16.37 -34.61
N LYS A 97 10.18 17.23 -33.59
CA LYS A 97 10.44 18.66 -33.73
C LYS A 97 11.92 18.91 -33.94
N SER A 98 12.77 18.36 -33.08
CA SER A 98 14.24 18.45 -33.22
C SER A 98 14.72 17.93 -34.58
N ALA A 99 14.17 16.81 -35.07
CA ALA A 99 14.50 16.28 -36.38
C ALA A 99 14.11 17.25 -37.52
N ARG A 100 12.96 17.91 -37.42
CA ARG A 100 12.52 18.93 -38.39
C ARG A 100 13.44 20.16 -38.36
N ASP A 101 13.81 20.61 -37.17
CA ASP A 101 14.69 21.76 -36.99
C ASP A 101 16.09 21.49 -37.57
N ILE A 102 16.67 20.32 -37.31
CA ILE A 102 17.96 19.88 -37.89
C ILE A 102 17.88 19.84 -39.42
N LEU A 103 16.79 19.28 -39.98
CA LEU A 103 16.62 19.23 -41.44
C LEU A 103 16.48 20.62 -42.07
N ALA A 104 15.80 21.54 -41.40
CA ALA A 104 15.69 22.93 -41.85
C ALA A 104 17.05 23.63 -41.82
N GLU A 105 17.78 23.54 -40.69
CA GLU A 105 19.12 24.12 -40.55
C GLU A 105 20.14 23.53 -41.55
N THR A 106 20.06 22.22 -41.80
CA THR A 106 20.91 21.56 -42.79
C THR A 106 20.61 22.04 -44.21
N ARG A 107 19.33 22.28 -44.55
CA ARG A 107 18.95 22.82 -45.85
C ARG A 107 19.43 24.25 -46.04
N ASP A 108 19.25 25.10 -45.03
CA ASP A 108 19.67 26.49 -45.06
C ASP A 108 21.20 26.61 -45.18
N SER A 109 21.93 25.80 -44.42
CA SER A 109 23.40 25.75 -44.50
C SER A 109 23.89 25.21 -45.84
N LEU A 110 23.26 24.18 -46.42
CA LEU A 110 23.57 23.69 -47.76
C LEU A 110 23.32 24.76 -48.83
N GLN A 111 22.21 25.49 -48.74
CA GLN A 111 21.91 26.56 -49.69
C GLN A 111 22.93 27.71 -49.58
N ALA A 112 23.32 28.08 -48.36
CA ALA A 112 24.37 29.07 -48.13
C ALA A 112 25.74 28.61 -48.65
N GLN A 113 26.10 27.34 -48.44
CA GLN A 113 27.34 26.76 -48.98
C GLN A 113 27.33 26.74 -50.51
N ALA A 114 26.23 26.28 -51.13
CA ALA A 114 26.10 26.27 -52.59
C ALA A 114 26.25 27.69 -53.18
N ALA A 115 25.64 28.70 -52.55
CA ALA A 115 25.79 30.10 -52.98
C ALA A 115 27.24 30.59 -52.89
N LYS A 116 27.95 30.28 -51.79
CA LYS A 116 29.38 30.62 -51.62
C LYS A 116 30.25 29.94 -52.66
N THR A 117 30.09 28.63 -52.87
CA THR A 117 30.87 27.87 -53.85
C THR A 117 30.64 28.41 -55.26
N LEU A 118 29.42 28.82 -55.61
CA LEU A 118 29.10 29.38 -56.91
C LEU A 118 29.76 30.75 -57.14
N ASP A 119 29.85 31.56 -56.08
CA ASP A 119 30.54 32.85 -56.12
C ASP A 119 32.07 32.68 -56.23
N GLU A 120 32.65 31.73 -55.48
CA GLU A 120 34.06 31.35 -55.63
C GLU A 120 34.38 30.85 -57.04
N LEU A 121 33.51 30.02 -57.63
CA LEU A 121 33.69 29.51 -58.99
C LEU A 121 33.69 30.65 -60.02
N ARG A 122 32.78 31.63 -59.87
CA ARG A 122 32.74 32.83 -60.73
C ARG A 122 34.02 33.65 -60.64
N ASN A 123 34.53 33.85 -59.43
CA ASN A 123 35.79 34.57 -59.20
C ASN A 123 36.98 33.83 -59.83
N GLN A 124 37.03 32.50 -59.71
CA GLN A 124 38.08 31.69 -60.35
C GLN A 124 38.00 31.73 -61.88
N VAL A 125 36.79 31.67 -62.46
CA VAL A 125 36.61 31.80 -63.92
C VAL A 125 37.07 33.18 -64.41
N SER A 126 36.79 34.25 -63.65
CA SER A 126 37.29 35.59 -63.96
C SER A 126 38.81 35.68 -63.91
N ASP A 127 39.46 35.07 -62.89
CA ASP A 127 40.93 35.03 -62.78
C ASP A 127 41.55 34.21 -63.93
N PHE A 128 40.98 33.05 -64.26
CA PHE A 128 41.42 32.26 -65.42
C PHE A 128 41.29 33.03 -66.74
N SER A 129 40.19 33.76 -66.94
CA SER A 129 39.97 34.57 -68.14
C SER A 129 40.98 35.72 -68.24
N ALA A 130 41.28 36.39 -67.12
CA ALA A 130 42.29 37.44 -67.06
C ALA A 130 43.70 36.91 -67.34
N ARG A 131 44.06 35.73 -66.80
CA ARG A 131 45.33 35.05 -67.10
C ARG A 131 45.43 34.64 -68.56
N LEU A 132 44.33 34.18 -69.17
CA LEU A 132 44.29 33.83 -70.59
C LEU A 132 44.49 35.07 -71.48
N ALA A 133 43.79 36.16 -71.18
CA ALA A 133 43.93 37.44 -71.87
C ALA A 133 45.36 37.99 -71.74
N ALA A 134 45.96 37.93 -70.56
CA ALA A 134 47.35 38.35 -70.33
C ALA A 134 48.36 37.46 -71.08
N LYS A 135 48.08 36.17 -71.27
CA LYS A 135 48.91 35.27 -72.08
C LYS A 135 48.81 35.59 -73.57
N LEU A 136 47.62 35.93 -74.06
CA LEU A 136 47.38 36.33 -75.45
C LEU A 136 47.99 37.70 -75.79
N LEU A 137 48.00 38.64 -74.84
CA LEU A 137 48.60 39.98 -75.02
C LEU A 137 50.13 40.00 -74.93
N LYS A 138 50.75 38.89 -74.48
CA LYS A 138 52.21 38.74 -74.35
C LYS A 138 52.85 37.94 -75.50
N SER A 139 52.06 37.71 -76.56
CA SER A 139 52.52 37.37 -77.91
C SER A 139 52.53 38.62 -78.77
#